data_AF-X6M7W3-F1
#
_entry.id   AF-X6M7W3-F1
#
_cell.length_a   1.000
_cell.length_b   1.000
_cell.length_c   1.000
_cell.angle_alpha   90.00
_cell.angle_beta   90.00
_cell.angle_gamma   90.00
#
_symmetry.space_group_name_H-M   'P 1'
#
loop_
_entity.id
_entity.type
_entity.pdbx_description
1 polymer ?
#
loop_
_entity_poly.entity_id
_entity_poly.type
_entity_poly.pdbx_seq_one_letter_code
_entity_poly.pdbx_strand_id
1 'polypeptide(L)'
;IMLVLNVERDEKKPEHEKETFFSSGCYGKDWVLLTTKPDKVNPLVCHICKQIANNAVELHCDEHENAEQVYLFGEECLQSYLKQNNDKCPIQQHEHCEFSKSKVTRQ
;
A
#
# COMPACT_ATOMS: atom_id res chain seq x y z
N ILE A 1 -3.27 -12.97 -27.21
CA ILE A 1 -1.88 -13.28 -27.61
C ILE A 1 -1.40 -14.39 -26.69
N MET A 2 -1.42 -15.64 -27.19
CA MET A 2 -0.82 -16.79 -26.52
C MET A 2 0.69 -16.71 -26.68
N LEU A 3 1.44 -16.91 -25.60
CA LEU A 3 2.80 -17.40 -25.69
C LEU A 3 2.86 -18.73 -24.93
N VAL A 4 2.74 -19.79 -25.72
CA VAL A 4 3.07 -21.16 -25.34
C VAL A 4 4.56 -21.31 -25.53
N LEU A 5 5.31 -21.60 -24.47
CA LEU A 5 6.66 -22.14 -24.58
C LEU A 5 6.64 -23.56 -24.03
N ASN A 6 6.62 -24.52 -24.95
CA ASN A 6 6.94 -25.91 -24.68
C ASN A 6 8.44 -26.01 -24.42
N VAL A 7 8.83 -26.40 -23.21
CA VAL A 7 10.14 -26.95 -22.89
C VAL A 7 9.93 -28.28 -22.17
N GLU A 8 10.76 -29.25 -22.55
CA GLU A 8 10.61 -30.67 -22.37
C GLU A 8 10.53 -31.13 -20.90
N ARG A 9 9.77 -32.21 -20.71
CA ARG A 9 9.42 -32.85 -19.44
C ARG A 9 10.65 -33.51 -18.79
N ASP A 10 11.06 -33.00 -17.63
CA ASP A 10 11.75 -33.77 -16.60
C ASP A 10 10.78 -33.91 -15.41
N GLU A 11 10.38 -35.14 -15.10
CA GLU A 11 9.37 -35.43 -14.07
C GLU A 11 9.95 -35.23 -12.66
N LYS A 12 9.93 -33.98 -12.17
CA LYS A 12 10.03 -33.68 -10.74
C LYS A 12 8.65 -33.41 -10.15
N LYS A 13 8.31 -34.28 -9.20
CA LYS A 13 7.15 -34.23 -8.28
C LYS A 13 6.86 -32.78 -7.84
N PRO A 14 5.67 -32.22 -8.10
CA PRO A 14 5.34 -30.89 -7.59
C PRO A 14 5.10 -31.02 -6.09
N GLU A 15 6.12 -30.69 -5.33
CA GLU A 15 5.91 -30.17 -3.99
C GLU A 15 4.97 -28.97 -4.13
N HIS A 16 3.87 -29.02 -3.40
CA HIS A 16 2.81 -28.03 -3.46
C HIS A 16 3.35 -26.73 -2.84
N GLU A 17 4.16 -26.00 -3.61
CA GLU A 17 4.57 -24.64 -3.33
C GLU A 17 3.27 -23.87 -3.17
N LYS A 18 2.88 -23.60 -1.93
CA LYS A 18 1.78 -22.69 -1.64
C LYS A 18 2.25 -21.35 -2.16
N GLU A 19 1.88 -21.02 -3.40
CA GLU A 19 2.06 -19.69 -3.98
C GLU A 19 1.40 -18.72 -3.00
N THR A 20 2.24 -18.13 -2.16
CA THR A 20 1.78 -17.15 -1.21
C THR A 20 1.68 -15.89 -2.05
N PHE A 21 0.45 -15.54 -2.45
CA PHE A 21 0.16 -14.33 -3.22
C PHE A 21 0.52 -13.11 -2.37
N PHE A 22 1.80 -12.79 -2.27
CA PHE A 22 2.28 -11.53 -1.74
C PHE A 22 2.13 -10.51 -2.85
N SER A 23 1.01 -9.76 -2.84
CA SER A 23 0.95 -8.55 -3.63
C SER A 23 1.92 -7.54 -3.05
N SER A 24 2.96 -7.18 -3.79
CA SER A 24 3.70 -5.96 -3.50
C SER A 24 2.77 -4.76 -3.76
N GLY A 25 2.82 -3.77 -2.88
CA GLY A 25 2.07 -2.54 -2.98
C GLY A 25 0.62 -2.58 -2.47
N CYS A 26 -0.09 -1.50 -2.79
CA CYS A 26 -1.48 -1.25 -2.39
C CYS A 26 -2.48 -2.01 -3.27
N TYR A 27 -3.68 -2.28 -2.76
CA TYR A 27 -4.71 -3.01 -3.49
C TYR A 27 -5.49 -2.08 -4.42
N GLY A 28 -5.74 -2.50 -5.66
CA GLY A 28 -6.62 -1.78 -6.57
C GLY A 28 -7.97 -1.50 -5.91
N LYS A 29 -8.52 -0.30 -6.05
CA LYS A 29 -9.74 0.10 -5.31
C LYS A 29 -11.06 -0.31 -5.98
N ASP A 30 -11.01 -0.68 -7.26
CA ASP A 30 -12.19 -0.89 -8.09
C ASP A 30 -13.10 -1.99 -7.50
N TRP A 31 -12.51 -3.08 -6.99
CA TRP A 31 -13.28 -4.17 -6.38
C TRP A 31 -14.06 -3.74 -5.14
N VAL A 32 -13.56 -2.78 -4.36
CA VAL A 32 -14.25 -2.26 -3.16
C VAL A 32 -15.40 -1.36 -3.56
N LEU A 33 -15.21 -0.54 -4.59
CA LEU A 33 -16.23 0.40 -5.09
C LEU A 33 -17.46 -0.30 -5.69
N LEU A 34 -17.33 -1.58 -6.07
CA LEU A 34 -18.46 -2.41 -6.49
C LEU A 34 -19.42 -2.73 -5.34
N THR A 35 -18.95 -2.73 -4.09
CA THR A 35 -19.73 -3.18 -2.92
C THR A 35 -19.93 -2.10 -1.86
N THR A 36 -19.19 -0.99 -1.95
CA THR A 36 -19.13 0.03 -0.89
C THR A 36 -19.16 1.44 -1.48
N LYS A 37 -19.80 2.38 -0.77
CA LYS A 37 -19.84 3.80 -1.16
C LYS A 37 -18.45 4.45 -1.08
N PRO A 38 -18.09 5.37 -2.00
CA PRO A 38 -16.79 6.06 -2.00
C PRO A 38 -16.41 6.69 -0.66
N ASP A 39 -17.35 7.32 0.04
CA ASP A 39 -17.07 8.00 1.33
C ASP A 39 -16.55 7.08 2.42
N LYS A 40 -16.90 5.79 2.37
CA LYS A 40 -16.38 4.77 3.30
C LYS A 40 -15.04 4.21 2.86
N VAL A 41 -14.72 4.33 1.57
CA VAL A 41 -13.48 3.81 0.97
C VAL A 41 -12.36 4.86 1.04
N ASN A 42 -12.71 6.14 0.86
CA ASN A 42 -11.77 7.25 0.80
C ASN A 42 -10.79 7.33 2.00
N PRO A 43 -11.22 7.08 3.26
CA PRO A 43 -10.31 7.06 4.40
C PRO A 43 -9.25 5.95 4.35
N LEU A 44 -9.47 4.91 3.53
CA LEU A 44 -8.59 3.75 3.37
C LEU A 44 -7.63 3.91 2.19
N VAL A 45 -7.70 5.02 1.46
CA VAL A 45 -6.91 5.25 0.25
C VAL A 45 -5.52 5.75 0.61
N CYS A 46 -4.49 5.07 0.09
CA CYS A 46 -3.10 5.51 0.16
C CYS A 46 -2.94 6.86 -0.54
N HIS A 47 -2.38 7.82 0.17
CA HIS A 47 -2.20 9.18 -0.33
C HIS A 47 -1.21 9.27 -1.50
N ILE A 48 -0.29 8.32 -1.64
CA ILE A 48 0.71 8.30 -2.72
C ILE A 48 0.13 7.71 -4.00
N CYS A 49 -0.27 6.44 -3.99
CA CYS A 49 -0.68 5.72 -5.21
C CYS A 49 -2.18 5.79 -5.50
N LYS A 50 -2.99 6.37 -4.60
CA LYS A 50 -4.45 6.53 -4.73
C LYS A 50 -5.23 5.20 -4.85
N GLN A 51 -4.64 4.12 -4.35
CA GLN A 51 -5.23 2.78 -4.22
C GLN A 51 -5.50 2.45 -2.75
N ILE A 52 -6.11 1.32 -2.42
CA ILE A 52 -6.38 0.94 -1.01
C ILE A 52 -5.07 0.61 -0.31
N ALA A 53 -4.79 1.30 0.79
CA ALA A 53 -3.55 1.14 1.53
C ALA A 53 -3.38 -0.31 2.03
N ASN A 54 -2.30 -0.96 1.60
CA ASN A 54 -1.84 -2.24 2.15
C ASN A 54 -0.83 -1.96 3.26
N ASN A 55 -0.93 -2.69 4.38
CA ASN A 55 -0.16 -2.44 5.60
C ASN A 55 -0.17 -0.95 5.96
N ALA A 56 -1.36 -0.41 6.20
CA ALA A 56 -1.52 1.03 6.27
C ALA A 56 -0.75 1.65 7.44
N VAL A 57 -0.15 2.81 7.18
CA VAL A 57 0.59 3.63 8.14
C VAL A 57 0.04 5.05 8.10
N GLU A 58 0.03 5.68 9.27
CA GLU A 58 -0.39 7.06 9.48
C GLU A 58 0.85 7.93 9.71
N LEU A 59 0.76 9.16 9.23
CA LEU A 59 1.78 10.19 9.43
C LEU A 59 1.48 10.94 10.72
N HIS A 60 2.49 11.05 11.57
CA HIS A 60 2.48 11.86 12.78
C HIS A 60 3.64 12.84 12.71
N CYS A 61 3.34 14.09 12.40
CA CYS A 61 4.29 15.18 12.53
C CYS A 61 3.62 16.35 13.23
N ASP A 62 4.43 17.19 13.84
CA ASP A 62 3.96 18.35 14.60
C ASP A 62 3.14 19.31 13.69
N GLU A 63 3.50 19.40 12.41
CA GLU A 63 2.78 20.23 11.44
C GLU A 63 1.40 19.67 11.06
N HIS A 64 1.15 18.38 11.27
CA HIS A 64 -0.10 17.70 10.92
C HIS A 64 -0.79 17.04 12.12
N GLU A 65 -0.31 17.24 13.36
CA GLU A 65 -0.87 16.66 14.58
C GLU A 65 -2.32 17.12 14.82
N ASN A 66 -2.63 18.38 14.50
CA ASN A 66 -3.97 18.97 14.60
C ASN A 66 -4.72 19.05 13.27
N ALA A 67 -4.24 18.37 12.22
CA ALA A 67 -4.96 18.36 10.96
C ALA A 67 -6.30 17.62 11.14
N GLU A 68 -7.41 18.24 10.70
CA GLU A 68 -8.71 17.56 10.63
C GLU A 68 -8.68 16.32 9.72
N GLN A 69 -7.67 16.24 8.85
CA GLN A 69 -7.45 15.16 7.89
C GLN A 69 -6.31 14.24 8.33
N VAL A 70 -6.63 12.97 8.54
CA VAL A 70 -5.64 11.89 8.71
C VAL A 70 -5.13 11.46 7.33
N TYR A 71 -3.81 11.44 7.15
CA TYR A 71 -3.18 10.94 5.93
C TYR A 71 -2.77 9.48 6.08
N LEU A 72 -3.35 8.62 5.24
CA LEU A 72 -3.08 7.19 5.22
C LEU A 72 -2.14 6.83 4.05
N PHE A 73 -1.18 5.96 4.30
CA PHE A 73 -0.22 5.50 3.30
C PHE A 73 -0.10 3.98 3.34
N GLY A 74 0.19 3.35 2.20
CA GLY A 74 0.70 1.98 2.20
C GLY A 74 2.17 1.98 2.62
N GLU A 75 2.57 1.06 3.49
CA GLU A 75 3.93 0.98 4.05
C GLU A 75 5.02 1.00 2.97
N GLU A 76 4.90 0.14 1.95
CA GLU A 76 5.87 0.06 0.85
C GLU A 76 5.89 1.33 -0.01
N CYS A 77 4.73 1.95 -0.25
CA CYS A 77 4.63 3.22 -0.98
C CYS A 77 5.38 4.32 -0.25
N LEU A 78 5.17 4.43 1.06
CA LEU A 78 5.82 5.44 1.88
C LEU A 78 7.33 5.20 1.96
N GLN A 79 7.77 3.96 2.23
CA GLN A 79 9.19 3.62 2.29
C GLN A 79 9.91 3.94 0.97
N SER A 80 9.28 3.63 -0.17
CA SER A 80 9.84 3.93 -1.48
C SER A 80 9.93 5.44 -1.73
N TYR A 81 8.91 6.18 -1.33
CA TYR A 81 8.89 7.63 -1.44
C TYR A 81 10.00 8.28 -0.61
N LEU A 82 10.13 7.93 0.67
CA LEU A 82 11.10 8.52 1.58
C LEU A 82 12.55 8.34 1.08
N LYS A 83 12.88 7.12 0.61
CA LYS A 83 14.18 6.82 -0.02
C LYS A 83 14.50 7.71 -1.22
N GLN A 84 13.49 8.08 -2.01
CA GLN A 84 13.65 8.89 -3.21
C GLN A 84 13.64 10.40 -2.91
N ASN A 85 13.12 10.80 -1.75
CA ASN A 85 12.86 12.20 -1.41
C ASN A 85 13.63 12.67 -0.17
N ASN A 86 14.73 12.00 0.19
CA ASN A 86 15.58 12.31 1.35
C ASN A 86 14.78 12.40 2.67
N ASP A 87 13.90 11.41 2.88
CA ASP A 87 13.07 11.27 4.08
C ASP A 87 12.13 12.45 4.37
N LYS A 88 11.90 13.32 3.38
CA LYS A 88 10.99 14.46 3.50
C LYS A 88 9.53 14.04 3.53
N CYS A 89 8.72 14.81 4.25
CA CYS A 89 7.28 14.58 4.38
C CYS A 89 6.55 14.56 3.02
N PRO A 90 5.74 13.53 2.69
CA PRO A 90 4.98 13.47 1.44
C PRO A 90 3.92 14.57 1.26
N ILE A 91 3.55 15.26 2.34
CA ILE A 91 2.50 16.29 2.35
C ILE A 91 3.08 17.67 2.05
N GLN A 92 4.13 18.08 2.78
CA GLN A 92 4.68 19.44 2.72
C GLN A 92 6.22 19.51 2.69
N GLN A 93 6.91 18.40 2.49
CA GLN A 93 8.38 18.34 2.30
C GLN A 93 9.23 18.90 3.45
N HIS A 94 8.67 18.98 4.65
CA HIS A 94 9.41 19.28 5.88
C HIS A 94 10.21 18.06 6.36
N GLU A 95 11.09 18.30 7.33
CA GLU A 95 11.94 17.30 7.96
C GLU A 95 11.36 16.86 9.32
N HIS A 96 11.82 15.72 9.86
CA HIS A 96 11.40 15.16 11.16
C HIS A 96 9.94 14.65 11.23
N CYS A 97 9.47 13.95 10.19
CA CYS A 97 8.21 13.18 10.26
C CYS A 97 8.39 11.82 10.95
N GLU A 98 7.51 11.51 11.90
CA GLU A 98 7.34 10.16 12.43
C GLU A 98 6.16 9.44 11.76
N PHE A 99 6.22 8.11 11.72
CA PHE A 99 5.17 7.28 11.12
C PHE A 99 4.84 6.13 12.04
N SER A 100 3.55 5.84 12.17
CA SER A 100 3.08 4.72 12.99
C SER A 100 2.13 3.82 12.21
N LYS A 101 2.04 2.55 12.59
CA LYS A 101 1.07 1.64 11.97
C LYS A 101 -0.34 2.12 12.27
N SER A 102 -1.15 2.26 11.22
CA SER A 102 -2.54 2.70 11.36
C SER A 102 -3.29 1.74 12.27
N LYS A 103 -4.00 2.30 13.25
CA LYS A 103 -4.88 1.54 14.12
C LYS A 103 -6.21 1.20 13.43
N VAL A 104 -6.52 1.91 12.35
CA VAL A 104 -7.79 1.81 11.59
C VAL A 104 -7.84 0.56 10.73
N THR A 105 -6.69 -0.04 10.38
CA THR A 105 -6.59 -1.23 9.53
C THR A 105 -6.28 -2.53 10.27
N ARG A 106 -6.44 -2.60 11.59
CA ARG A 106 -6.32 -3.87 12.32
C ARG A 106 -7.54 -4.75 12.01
N GLN A 107 -7.37 -5.69 11.09
CA GLN A 107 -8.21 -6.88 10.95
C GLN A 107 -7.70 -7.98 11.87
#